data_AF-A0A232F5J4-F1
#
_entry.id   AF-A0A232F5J4-F1
#
_cell.length_a   1.000
_cell.length_b   1.000
_cell.length_c   1.000
_cell.angle_alpha   90.00
_cell.angle_beta   90.00
_cell.angle_gamma   90.00
#
_symmetry.space_group_name_H-M   'P 1'
#
loop_
_entity.id
_entity.type
_entity.pdbx_description
1 polymer ?
#
loop_
_entity_poly.entity_id
_entity_poly.type
_entity_poly.pdbx_seq_one_letter_code
_entity_poly.pdbx_strand_id
1 'polypeptide(L)'
;MNTTNCTNAVYAQQYKASITVPDCYGPERILTISSDLDTVLTVLGDMVPKLEENGVKNGNDIMIDLRMLVHQSQAGCVIGKGGLKIKELRE
;
A
#
# COMPACT_ATOMS: atom_id res chain seq x y z
N MET A 1 -12.59 -6.33 -22.08
CA MET A 1 -12.45 -7.03 -20.79
C MET A 1 -11.31 -6.34 -20.03
N ASN A 2 -11.63 -5.48 -19.08
CA ASN A 2 -10.62 -4.72 -18.35
C ASN A 2 -9.84 -5.66 -17.43
N THR A 3 -8.53 -5.71 -17.58
CA THR A 3 -7.60 -6.50 -16.77
C THR A 3 -7.68 -6.15 -15.27
N THR A 4 -8.06 -4.91 -14.93
CA THR A 4 -8.24 -4.46 -13.54
C THR A 4 -9.30 -5.27 -12.77
N ASN A 5 -10.40 -5.67 -13.43
CA ASN A 5 -11.50 -6.37 -12.78
C ASN A 5 -11.17 -7.84 -12.46
N CYS A 6 -10.38 -8.51 -13.30
CA CYS A 6 -9.95 -9.89 -13.03
C CYS A 6 -8.85 -9.94 -11.96
N THR A 7 -7.95 -8.96 -11.92
CA THR A 7 -6.92 -8.90 -10.86
C THR A 7 -7.54 -8.64 -9.49
N ASN A 8 -8.48 -7.70 -9.38
CA ASN A 8 -9.18 -7.41 -8.11
C ASN A 8 -9.95 -8.65 -7.59
N ALA A 9 -10.63 -9.39 -8.47
CA ALA A 9 -11.36 -10.59 -8.09
C ALA A 9 -10.45 -11.73 -7.60
N VAL A 10 -9.28 -11.92 -8.23
CA VAL A 10 -8.32 -12.96 -7.83
C VAL A 10 -7.74 -12.66 -6.46
N TYR A 11 -7.24 -11.44 -6.23
CA TYR A 11 -6.69 -11.08 -4.92
C TYR A 11 -7.77 -11.03 -3.83
N ALA A 12 -9.01 -10.62 -4.14
CA ALA A 12 -10.10 -10.62 -3.18
C ALA A 12 -10.52 -12.04 -2.75
N GLN A 13 -10.55 -13.00 -3.67
CA GLN A 13 -10.82 -14.40 -3.34
C GLN A 13 -9.68 -15.05 -2.55
N GLN A 14 -8.43 -14.73 -2.89
CA GLN A 14 -7.26 -15.39 -2.31
C GLN A 14 -6.97 -14.91 -0.88
N TYR A 15 -7.23 -13.63 -0.58
CA TYR A 15 -6.92 -13.03 0.72
C TYR A 15 -8.18 -12.71 1.56
N LYS A 16 -9.40 -13.04 1.10
CA LYS A 16 -10.65 -12.65 1.79
C LYS A 16 -10.74 -11.14 2.06
N ALA A 17 -10.03 -10.34 1.27
CA ALA A 17 -9.89 -8.90 1.42
C ALA A 17 -10.69 -8.16 0.34
N SER A 18 -11.29 -7.02 0.66
CA SER A 18 -11.86 -6.15 -0.37
C SER A 18 -10.74 -5.29 -0.95
N ILE A 19 -10.32 -5.61 -2.17
CA ILE A 19 -9.26 -4.89 -2.89
C ILE A 19 -9.90 -4.16 -4.06
N THR A 20 -9.82 -2.83 -4.04
CA THR A 20 -10.37 -1.97 -5.08
C THR A 20 -9.28 -1.12 -5.69
N VAL A 21 -9.15 -1.22 -7.01
CA VAL A 21 -8.33 -0.33 -7.82
C VAL A 21 -9.30 0.48 -8.70
N PRO A 22 -9.49 1.78 -8.44
CA PRO A 22 -10.25 2.63 -9.33
C PRO A 22 -9.49 2.77 -10.65
N ASP A 23 -10.19 2.62 -11.77
CA ASP A 23 -9.66 2.84 -13.12
C ASP A 23 -9.41 4.35 -13.33
N CYS A 24 -8.30 4.86 -12.80
CA CYS A 24 -7.85 6.23 -13.04
C CYS A 24 -6.90 6.27 -14.24
N TYR A 25 -7.13 7.22 -15.15
CA TYR A 25 -6.28 7.49 -16.32
C TYR A 25 -5.06 8.36 -15.98
N GLY A 26 -4.86 8.71 -14.70
CA GLY A 26 -3.66 9.40 -14.23
C GLY A 26 -2.47 8.45 -14.05
N PRO A 27 -1.24 8.99 -13.95
CA PRO A 27 -0.04 8.19 -13.69
C PRO A 27 -0.03 7.54 -12.30
N GLU A 28 -0.82 8.06 -11.34
CA GLU A 28 -0.94 7.52 -9.99
C GLU A 28 -2.29 6.77 -9.81
N ARG A 29 -2.23 5.51 -9.35
CA ARG A 29 -3.41 4.70 -9.00
C ARG A 29 -3.41 4.40 -7.50
N ILE A 30 -4.53 4.65 -6.85
CA ILE A 30 -4.71 4.40 -5.42
C ILE A 30 -5.30 3.00 -5.24
N LEU A 31 -4.55 2.09 -4.63
CA LEU A 31 -5.03 0.76 -4.27
C LEU A 31 -5.60 0.79 -2.86
N THR A 32 -6.89 0.45 -2.71
CA THR A 32 -7.57 0.39 -1.42
C THR A 32 -7.76 -1.06 -1.01
N ILE A 33 -7.25 -1.43 0.17
CA ILE A 33 -7.38 -2.77 0.76
C ILE A 33 -8.22 -2.62 2.03
N SER A 34 -9.25 -3.43 2.19
CA SER A 34 -10.05 -3.51 3.41
C SER A 34 -10.15 -4.97 3.85
N SER A 35 -9.43 -5.31 4.92
CA SER A 35 -9.41 -6.64 5.54
C SER A 35 -8.84 -6.59 6.96
N ASP A 36 -8.74 -7.75 7.61
CA ASP A 36 -8.05 -7.93 8.88
C ASP A 36 -6.55 -7.60 8.80
N LEU A 37 -5.96 -7.24 9.94
CA LEU A 37 -4.55 -6.81 10.03
C LEU A 37 -3.58 -7.88 9.49
N ASP A 38 -3.75 -9.15 9.89
CA ASP A 38 -2.91 -10.25 9.44
C ASP A 38 -2.93 -10.41 7.91
N THR A 39 -4.11 -10.29 7.32
CA THR A 39 -4.30 -10.33 5.87
C THR A 39 -3.64 -9.15 5.19
N VAL A 40 -3.80 -7.92 5.71
CA VAL A 40 -3.17 -6.72 5.15
C VAL A 40 -1.64 -6.85 5.17
N LEU A 41 -1.07 -7.35 6.27
CA LEU A 41 0.37 -7.58 6.39
C LEU A 41 0.88 -8.60 5.38
N THR A 42 0.12 -9.69 5.17
CA THR A 42 0.46 -10.71 4.17
C THR A 42 0.43 -10.13 2.76
N VAL A 43 -0.63 -9.38 2.42
CA VAL A 43 -0.76 -8.71 1.12
C VAL A 43 0.37 -7.72 0.90
N LEU A 44 0.69 -6.89 1.89
CA LEU A 44 1.82 -5.95 1.83
C LEU A 44 3.16 -6.68 1.61
N GLY A 45 3.40 -7.77 2.34
CA GLY A 45 4.61 -8.59 2.19
C GLY A 45 4.76 -9.18 0.78
N ASP A 46 3.66 -9.60 0.16
CA ASP A 46 3.66 -10.09 -1.23
C ASP A 46 3.71 -8.96 -2.27
N MET A 47 3.28 -7.74 -1.90
CA MET A 47 3.25 -6.59 -2.80
C MET A 47 4.62 -5.91 -2.91
N VAL A 48 5.35 -5.74 -1.80
CA VAL A 48 6.69 -5.12 -1.77
C VAL A 48 7.64 -5.69 -2.84
N PRO A 49 7.87 -7.02 -2.94
CA PRO A 49 8.78 -7.56 -3.96
C PRO A 49 8.26 -7.38 -5.39
N LYS A 50 6.93 -7.38 -5.59
CA LYS A 50 6.33 -7.08 -6.91
C LYS A 50 6.49 -5.60 -7.28
N LEU A 51 6.52 -4.70 -6.31
CA LEU A 51 6.86 -3.29 -6.52
C LEU A 51 8.35 -3.11 -6.82
N GLU A 52 9.25 -3.84 -6.16
CA GLU A 52 10.69 -3.84 -6.47
C GLU A 52 10.98 -4.26 -7.91
N GLU A 53 10.28 -5.30 -8.39
CA GLU A 53 10.43 -5.81 -9.76
C GLU A 53 10.00 -4.78 -10.82
N ASN A 54 9.02 -3.94 -10.49
CA ASN A 54 8.50 -2.88 -11.37
C ASN A 54 9.09 -1.48 -11.06
N GLY A 55 9.93 -1.37 -10.03
CA GLY A 55 10.57 -0.13 -9.62
C GLY A 55 11.63 0.32 -10.62
N VAL A 56 11.79 1.64 -10.76
CA VAL A 56 12.83 2.22 -11.62
C VAL A 56 14.20 1.88 -11.02
N LYS A 57 14.93 0.95 -11.64
CA LYS A 57 16.32 0.61 -11.29
C LYS A 57 17.25 1.80 -11.58
N ASN A 58 17.32 2.77 -10.69
CA ASN A 58 18.26 3.89 -10.77
C ASN A 58 19.57 3.50 -10.06
N GLY A 59 20.40 2.69 -10.72
CA GLY A 59 21.65 2.21 -10.14
C GLY A 59 21.40 1.20 -9.01
N ASN A 60 22.47 0.76 -8.35
CA ASN A 60 22.50 -0.41 -7.46
C ASN A 60 21.66 -0.30 -6.16
N ASP A 61 20.82 0.74 -6.00
CA ASP A 61 19.94 0.93 -4.85
C ASP A 61 18.48 0.91 -5.31
N ILE A 62 17.74 -0.10 -4.86
CA ILE A 62 16.29 -0.18 -5.04
C ILE A 62 15.65 0.70 -3.97
N MET A 63 15.36 1.96 -4.30
CA MET A 63 14.56 2.83 -3.43
C MET A 63 13.07 2.67 -3.79
N ILE A 64 12.31 2.02 -2.91
CA ILE A 64 10.85 1.95 -2.99
C ILE A 64 10.26 3.06 -2.12
N ASP A 65 9.61 4.05 -2.73
CA ASP A 65 8.84 5.05 -2.00
C ASP A 65 7.39 4.56 -1.83
N LEU A 66 7.05 4.08 -0.63
CA LEU A 66 5.68 3.74 -0.27
C LEU A 66 4.93 4.97 0.25
N ARG A 67 3.84 5.34 -0.43
CA ARG A 67 2.93 6.40 0.01
C ARG A 67 1.66 5.79 0.61
N MET A 68 1.53 5.89 1.93
CA MET A 68 0.34 5.41 2.64
C MET A 68 -0.61 6.57 2.94
N LEU A 69 -1.89 6.38 2.60
CA LEU A 69 -2.94 7.35 2.88
C LEU A 69 -3.62 6.99 4.21
N VAL A 70 -3.61 7.92 5.16
CA VAL A 70 -4.15 7.71 6.51
C VAL A 70 -5.23 8.74 6.78
N HIS A 71 -6.35 8.32 7.37
CA HIS A 71 -7.41 9.24 7.77
C HIS A 71 -6.91 10.21 8.85
N GLN A 72 -7.32 11.47 8.78
CA GLN A 72 -6.86 12.54 9.69
C GLN A 72 -7.02 12.18 11.19
N SER A 73 -8.07 11.44 11.55
CA SER A 73 -8.32 11.03 12.93
C SER A 73 -7.27 10.04 13.46
N GLN A 74 -6.65 9.25 12.58
CA GLN A 74 -5.63 8.28 12.92
C GLN A 74 -4.21 8.87 12.82
N ALA A 75 -4.02 9.88 11.97
CA ALA A 75 -2.75 10.56 11.80
C ALA A 75 -2.23 11.14 13.13
N GLY A 76 -3.10 11.69 13.98
CA GLY A 76 -2.70 12.24 15.28
C GLY A 76 -2.07 11.19 16.23
N CYS A 77 -2.56 9.94 16.18
CA CYS A 77 -2.00 8.83 16.97
C CYS A 77 -0.61 8.41 16.46
N VAL A 78 -0.45 8.36 15.13
CA VAL A 78 0.83 8.03 14.48
C VAL A 78 1.89 9.11 14.74
N ILE A 79 1.51 10.39 14.69
CA ILE A 79 2.41 11.52 14.95
C ILE A 79 2.81 11.59 16.43
N GLY A 80 1.85 11.37 17.34
CA GLY A 80 2.03 11.52 18.77
C GLY A 80 2.06 12.98 19.23
N LYS A 81 2.03 13.20 20.55
CA LYS A 81 2.01 14.54 21.16
C LYS A 81 3.32 15.29 20.82
N GLY A 82 3.20 16.43 20.13
CA GLY A 82 4.35 17.24 19.73
C GLY A 82 5.27 16.59 18.68
N GLY A 83 4.81 15.54 17.98
CA GLY A 83 5.63 14.82 16.99
C GLY A 83 6.68 13.89 17.58
N LEU A 84 6.62 13.59 18.88
CA LEU A 84 7.61 12.73 19.55
C LEU A 84 7.61 11.30 18.97
N LYS A 85 6.41 10.72 18.78
CA LYS A 85 6.25 9.32 18.36
C LYS A 85 6.76 9.08 16.93
N ILE A 86 6.44 9.98 16.01
CA ILE A 86 6.94 9.88 14.63
C ILE A 86 8.44 10.16 14.53
N LYS A 87 8.98 11.01 15.41
CA LYS A 87 10.43 11.26 15.46
C LYS A 87 11.19 10.01 15.90
N GLU A 88 10.70 9.34 16.95
CA GLU A 88 11.23 8.03 17.40
C GLU A 88 11.08 6.94 16.34
N LEU A 89 10.03 6.96 15.51
CA LEU A 89 9.79 5.97 14.47
C LEU A 89 10.69 6.18 13.23
N ARG A 90 11.29 7.37 13.09
CA ARG A 90 12.15 7.75 11.97
C ARG A 90 13.64 7.63 12.29
N GLU A 91 14.00 7.71 13.57
CA GLU A 91 15.35 7.59 14.11
C GLU A 91 15.73 6.11 14.29
#